data_AF-A0A4Q3SWD6-F1
#
_entry.id   AF-A0A4Q3SWD6-F1
#
_cell.length_a   1.000
_cell.length_b   1.000
_cell.length_c   1.000
_cell.angle_alpha   90.00
_cell.angle_beta   90.00
_cell.angle_gamma   90.00
#
_symmetry.space_group_name_H-M   'P 1'
#
loop_
_entity.id
_entity.type
_entity.pdbx_description
1 polymer ?
#
loop_
_entity_poly.entity_id
_entity_poly.type
_entity_poly.pdbx_seq_one_letter_code
_entity_poly.pdbx_strand_id
1 'polypeptide(L)'
;VLRRDMPRSLHACMREVVDNLSVVANQQSAETQRRAGRLLADLQYGRIDEILSTGLHAFLTQFLDRVNDLGGGISRDFLVAAGD
;
A
#
# COMPACT_ATOMS: atom_id res chain seq x y z
N VAL A 1 -13.68 -4.61 16.01
CA VAL A 1 -12.58 -3.61 16.11
C VAL A 1 -12.56 -2.77 14.83
N LEU A 2 -13.41 -1.74 14.74
CA LEU A 2 -13.46 -0.85 13.58
C LEU A 2 -13.50 0.57 14.14
N ARG A 3 -12.35 1.26 14.11
CA ARG A 3 -12.21 2.62 14.63
C ARG A 3 -12.65 3.62 13.56
N ARG A 4 -13.27 4.72 13.99
CA ARG A 4 -13.74 5.81 13.10
C ARG A 4 -12.61 6.46 12.28
N ASP A 5 -11.36 6.27 12.71
CA ASP A 5 -10.15 6.85 12.09
C ASP A 5 -9.44 5.94 11.07
N MET A 6 -10.02 4.78 10.72
CA MET A 6 -9.37 3.75 9.89
C MET A 6 -8.75 4.24 8.57
N PRO A 7 -9.37 5.15 7.80
CA PRO A 7 -8.73 5.68 6.59
C PRO A 7 -7.42 6.40 6.91
N ARG A 8 -7.36 7.14 8.03
CA ARG A 8 -6.18 7.89 8.46
C ARG A 8 -5.05 6.97 8.91
N SER A 9 -5.34 5.90 9.65
CA SER A 9 -4.31 4.94 10.06
C SER A 9 -3.74 4.16 8.87
N LEU A 10 -4.59 3.69 7.95
CA LEU A 10 -4.14 2.98 6.74
C LEU A 10 -3.28 3.89 5.86
N HIS A 11 -3.72 5.14 5.69
CA HIS A 11 -2.97 6.15 4.95
C HIS A 11 -1.60 6.43 5.59
N ALA A 12 -1.54 6.60 6.92
CA ALA A 12 -0.27 6.84 7.62
C ALA A 12 0.70 5.66 7.45
N CYS A 13 0.25 4.42 7.67
CA CYS A 13 1.08 3.24 7.48
C CYS A 13 1.58 3.11 6.03
N MET A 14 0.70 3.34 5.05
CA MET A 14 1.08 3.26 3.63
C MET A 14 2.06 4.36 3.22
N ARG A 15 1.97 5.56 3.82
CA ARG A 15 2.95 6.63 3.60
C ARG A 15 4.33 6.18 4.08
N GLU A 16 4.43 5.65 5.29
CA GLU A 16 5.69 5.13 5.83
C GLU A 16 6.28 4.01 4.94
N VAL A 17 5.44 3.12 4.40
CA VAL A 17 5.90 2.10 3.44
C VAL A 17 6.51 2.75 2.19
N VAL A 18 5.83 3.71 1.57
CA VAL A 18 6.33 4.40 0.37
C VAL A 18 7.65 5.12 0.66
N ASP A 19 7.73 5.82 1.78
CA ASP A 19 8.94 6.54 2.20
C ASP A 19 10.12 5.56 2.39
N ASN A 20 9.89 4.44 3.08
CA ASN A 20 10.90 3.41 3.26
C ASN A 20 11.36 2.80 1.93
N LEU A 21 10.43 2.43 1.04
CA LEU A 21 10.78 1.88 -0.28
C LEU A 21 11.57 2.87 -1.14
N SER A 22 11.36 4.17 -0.97
CA SER A 22 12.17 5.19 -1.65
C SER A 22 13.61 5.21 -1.16
N VAL A 23 13.85 4.94 0.13
CA VAL A 23 15.20 4.94 0.72
C VAL A 23 16.01 3.74 0.25
N VAL A 24 15.38 2.57 0.08
CA VAL A 24 16.05 1.32 -0.31
C VAL A 24 15.89 0.98 -1.80
N ALA A 25 15.48 1.96 -2.62
CA ALA A 25 15.24 1.79 -4.04
C ALA A 25 16.48 1.34 -4.81
N ASN A 26 16.27 0.52 -5.84
CA ASN A 26 17.31 0.00 -6.73
C ASN A 26 16.81 -0.03 -8.19
N GLN A 27 17.59 -0.59 -9.11
CA GLN A 27 17.24 -0.58 -10.55
C GLN A 27 16.00 -1.43 -10.89
N GLN A 28 15.63 -2.39 -10.05
CA GLN A 28 14.52 -3.33 -10.26
C GLN A 28 13.24 -2.91 -9.52
N SER A 29 13.33 -1.96 -8.58
CA SER A 29 12.23 -1.62 -7.66
C SER A 29 11.14 -0.70 -8.23
N ALA A 30 11.34 -0.13 -9.42
CA ALA A 30 10.49 0.96 -9.93
C ALA A 30 9.00 0.59 -10.01
N GLU A 31 8.67 -0.63 -10.42
CA GLU A 31 7.30 -1.11 -10.51
C GLU A 31 6.65 -1.25 -9.12
N THR A 32 7.38 -1.85 -8.16
CA THR A 32 6.90 -2.00 -6.78
C THR A 32 6.70 -0.63 -6.11
N GLN A 33 7.60 0.33 -6.32
CA GLN A 33 7.44 1.71 -5.83
C GLN A 33 6.21 2.38 -6.44
N ARG A 34 5.98 2.21 -7.75
CA ARG A 34 4.79 2.75 -8.42
C ARG A 34 3.50 2.17 -7.83
N ARG A 35 3.45 0.87 -7.57
CA ARG A 35 2.28 0.21 -6.95
C ARG A 35 2.03 0.71 -5.53
N ALA A 36 3.08 0.86 -4.72
CA ALA A 36 2.97 1.43 -3.38
C ALA A 36 2.41 2.86 -3.41
N GLY A 37 2.96 3.71 -4.30
CA GLY A 37 2.48 5.08 -4.49
C GLY A 37 1.02 5.16 -4.97
N ARG A 38 0.61 4.26 -5.87
CA ARG A 38 -0.80 4.14 -6.31
C ARG A 38 -1.72 3.82 -5.13
N LEU A 39 -1.33 2.86 -4.28
CA LEU A 39 -2.14 2.47 -3.13
C LEU A 39 -2.25 3.61 -2.10
N LEU A 40 -1.16 4.35 -1.87
CA LEU A 40 -1.19 5.56 -1.03
C LEU A 40 -2.09 6.65 -1.62
N ALA A 41 -2.02 6.90 -2.94
CA ALA A 41 -2.86 7.89 -3.60
C ALA A 41 -4.35 7.54 -3.49
N ASP A 42 -4.71 6.26 -3.66
CA ASP A 42 -6.09 5.81 -3.50
C ASP A 42 -6.61 6.05 -2.07
N LEU A 43 -5.75 5.92 -1.04
CA LEU A 43 -6.09 6.27 0.34
C LEU A 43 -6.15 7.79 0.58
N GLN A 44 -5.29 8.56 -0.08
CA GLN A 44 -5.18 10.02 0.10
C GLN A 44 -6.35 10.76 -0.56
N TYR A 45 -6.79 10.29 -1.73
CA TYR A 45 -7.79 10.95 -2.55
C TYR A 45 -9.14 10.22 -2.55
N GLY A 46 -9.22 9.03 -1.98
CA GLY A 46 -10.47 8.28 -1.82
C GLY A 46 -11.44 8.98 -0.87
N ARG A 47 -12.73 8.91 -1.17
CA ARG A 47 -13.78 9.50 -0.32
C ARG A 47 -14.33 8.45 0.63
N ILE A 48 -14.48 8.83 1.90
CA ILE A 48 -15.03 7.92 2.91
C ILE A 48 -16.47 7.51 2.60
N ASP A 49 -17.27 8.41 2.02
CA ASP A 49 -18.65 8.13 1.63
C ASP A 49 -18.74 7.07 0.53
N GLU A 50 -17.79 7.04 -0.41
CA GLU A 50 -17.72 5.99 -1.45
C GLU A 50 -17.38 4.63 -0.83
N ILE A 51 -16.40 4.59 0.08
CA ILE A 51 -16.02 3.39 0.82
C ILE A 51 -17.21 2.83 1.62
N LEU A 52 -17.95 3.72 2.29
CA LEU A 52 -19.13 3.34 3.06
C LEU A 52 -20.28 2.87 2.14
N SER A 53 -20.44 3.47 0.97
CA SER A 53 -21.46 3.07 -0.02
C SER A 53 -21.18 1.72 -0.67
N THR A 54 -19.91 1.37 -0.95
CA THR A 54 -19.52 0.05 -1.47
C THR A 54 -19.45 -1.02 -0.38
N GLY A 55 -19.24 -0.60 0.87
CA GLY A 55 -19.17 -1.45 2.04
C GLY A 55 -17.73 -1.65 2.53
N LEU A 56 -17.56 -1.49 3.84
CA LEU A 56 -16.23 -1.50 4.48
C LEU A 56 -15.50 -2.85 4.32
N HIS A 57 -16.24 -3.97 4.36
CA HIS A 57 -15.64 -5.29 4.17
C HIS A 57 -15.04 -5.45 2.76
N ALA A 58 -15.78 -5.05 1.72
CA ALA A 58 -15.31 -5.13 0.34
C ALA A 58 -14.07 -4.27 0.12
N PHE A 59 -14.07 -3.05 0.67
CA PHE A 59 -12.89 -2.17 0.64
C PHE A 59 -11.68 -2.82 1.33
N LEU A 60 -11.85 -3.32 2.56
CA LEU A 60 -10.75 -3.93 3.31
C LEU A 60 -10.20 -5.18 2.63
N THR A 61 -11.06 -6.03 2.06
CA THR A 61 -10.62 -7.21 1.30
C THR A 61 -9.76 -6.81 0.10
N GLN A 62 -10.23 -5.86 -0.71
CA GLN A 62 -9.44 -5.37 -1.86
C GLN A 62 -8.14 -4.68 -1.42
N PHE A 63 -8.18 -3.94 -0.32
CA PHE A 63 -6.99 -3.31 0.24
C PHE A 63 -5.95 -4.35 0.67
N LEU A 64 -6.38 -5.39 1.39
CA LEU A 64 -5.50 -6.49 1.83
C LEU A 64 -4.90 -7.25 0.65
N ASP A 65 -5.67 -7.51 -0.41
CA ASP A 65 -5.16 -8.17 -1.62
C ASP A 65 -4.05 -7.34 -2.28
N ARG A 66 -4.21 -6.03 -2.37
CA ARG A 66 -3.21 -5.12 -2.94
C ARG A 66 -1.96 -5.00 -2.06
N VAL A 67 -2.12 -5.02 -0.74
CA VAL A 67 -0.99 -5.08 0.19
C VAL A 67 -0.23 -6.40 0.06
N ASN A 68 -0.93 -7.53 -0.11
CA ASN A 68 -0.29 -8.82 -0.33
C ASN A 68 0.51 -8.86 -1.64
N ASP A 69 -0.05 -8.36 -2.74
CA ASP A 69 0.68 -8.25 -4.02
C ASP A 69 1.92 -7.34 -3.87
N LEU A 70 1.77 -6.21 -3.16
CA LEU A 70 2.88 -5.32 -2.86
C LEU A 70 3.98 -6.02 -2.05
N GLY A 71 3.62 -6.79 -1.02
CA GLY A 71 4.58 -7.59 -0.24
C GLY A 71 5.35 -8.60 -1.10
N GLY A 72 4.68 -9.22 -2.06
CA GLY A 72 5.33 -10.08 -3.05
C GLY A 72 6.33 -9.32 -3.93
N GLY A 73 5.98 -8.11 -4.39
CA GLY A 73 6.87 -7.22 -5.14
C GLY A 73 8.09 -6.79 -4.32
N ILE A 74 7.89 -6.40 -3.07
CA ILE A 74 8.98 -6.02 -2.15
C ILE A 74 9.96 -7.17 -1.98
N SER A 75 9.47 -8.39 -1.74
CA SER A 75 10.32 -9.57 -1.56
C SER A 75 11.19 -9.82 -2.80
N ARG A 76 10.59 -9.77 -4.00
CA ARG A 76 11.32 -10.01 -5.25
C ARG A 76 12.30 -8.89 -5.58
N ASP A 77 11.84 -7.64 -5.54
CA ASP A 77 12.57 -6.53 -6.15
C ASP A 77 13.59 -5.88 -5.20
N PHE A 78 13.49 -6.13 -3.89
CA PHE A 78 14.38 -5.53 -2.88
C PHE A 78 15.17 -6.56 -2.08
N LEU A 79 14.64 -7.76 -1.84
CA LEU A 79 15.29 -8.74 -0.95
C LEU A 79 16.09 -9.80 -1.70
N VAL A 80 15.71 -10.15 -2.94
CA VAL A 80 16.46 -11.13 -3.74
C VAL A 80 17.74 -10.53 -4.32
N ALA A 81 17.74 -9.23 -4.67
CA ALA A 81 18.92 -8.56 -5.25
C ALA A 81 20.04 -8.24 -4.23
N ALA A 82 19.79 -8.37 -2.92
CA ALA A 82 20.79 -8.13 -1.88
C ALA A 82 21.66 -9.37 -1.55
N GLY A 83 21.42 -10.49 -2.23
CA GLY A 83 22.06 -11.78 -1.97
C GLY A 83 23.15 -12.22 -2.96
N ASP A 84 23.43 -11.43 -3.99
CA ASP A 84 24.52 -11.64 -4.97
C ASP A 84 25.64 -10.60 -4.77
#